data_AF-A0A316GKQ5-F1
#
_entry.id   AF-A0A316GKQ5-F1
#
_cell.length_a   1.000
_cell.length_b   1.000
_cell.length_c   1.000
_cell.angle_alpha   90.00
_cell.angle_beta   90.00
_cell.angle_gamma   90.00
#
_symmetry.space_group_name_H-M   'P 1'
#
loop_
_entity.id
_entity.type
_entity.pdbx_description
1 polymer ?
#
loop_
_entity_poly.entity_id
_entity_poly.type
_entity_poly.pdbx_seq_one_letter_code
_entity_poly.pdbx_strand_id
1 'polypeptide(L)'
;MAGFPRGGSALILVAWVLAACGGGAPPNDVAQGVGFSDLQSFQMRQAALRGTWVPVRTTTTVTSPIAPVSAALPPRPAAPPAAAVPPVAVARAPVATQAPIPAAAPAPAPEVASVAAAAIAALDASPRPTASAPQVALASAPPPESVANPGISDEQEFDAVAGRETIESDAARLARMQAERVVIAPTAIPERPEGLGPNIIDYALATSHPVGERRYNRRPISEERHQRACIAFRSADLAQEWFLQNGGPGRDRQGLDPDGDGYACGWNPGMFRSAAAAARN
;
A
#
# COMPACT_ATOMS: atom_id res chain seq x y z
N MET A 1 -44.62 20.69 -69.42
CA MET A 1 -45.67 21.43 -68.70
C MET A 1 -46.23 20.53 -67.61
N ALA A 2 -46.57 21.12 -66.46
CA ALA A 2 -46.95 20.51 -65.18
C ALA A 2 -45.77 19.92 -64.38
N GLY A 3 -45.48 20.32 -63.13
CA GLY A 3 -46.13 21.23 -62.21
C GLY A 3 -45.71 20.83 -60.79
N PHE A 4 -44.89 21.66 -60.13
CA PHE A 4 -44.57 21.52 -58.70
C PHE A 4 -45.79 21.85 -57.83
N PRO A 5 -45.94 21.19 -56.67
CA PRO A 5 -46.43 21.89 -55.49
C PRO A 5 -45.33 22.07 -54.44
N ARG A 6 -45.31 23.30 -53.92
CA ARG A 6 -44.59 23.76 -52.72
C ARG A 6 -45.47 23.52 -51.48
N GLY A 7 -44.83 23.43 -50.31
CA GLY A 7 -45.45 23.57 -48.99
C GLY A 7 -45.48 22.26 -48.21
N GLY A 8 -45.07 22.18 -46.94
CA GLY A 8 -44.65 23.19 -46.00
C GLY A 8 -44.05 22.55 -44.75
N SER A 9 -43.38 23.40 -44.00
CA SER A 9 -42.81 23.28 -42.65
C SER A 9 -43.33 22.14 -41.75
N ALA A 10 -42.39 21.33 -41.24
CA ALA A 10 -42.52 20.73 -39.92
C ALA A 10 -41.15 20.78 -39.23
N LEU A 11 -40.97 21.84 -38.43
CA LEU A 11 -40.02 21.94 -37.33
C LEU A 11 -40.22 20.74 -36.40
N ILE A 12 -39.26 19.82 -36.36
CA ILE A 12 -39.13 18.90 -35.23
C ILE A 12 -37.81 19.24 -34.54
N LEU A 13 -37.94 20.16 -33.58
CA LEU A 13 -37.06 20.31 -32.43
C LEU A 13 -37.08 18.98 -31.66
N VAL A 14 -36.05 18.14 -31.82
CA VAL A 14 -35.76 17.09 -30.84
C VAL A 14 -34.71 17.63 -29.89
N ALA A 15 -35.17 17.86 -28.66
CA ALA A 15 -34.43 18.42 -27.55
C ALA A 15 -33.23 17.56 -27.17
N TRP A 16 -32.08 18.21 -27.07
CA TRP A 16 -30.93 17.75 -26.31
C TRP A 16 -31.30 17.68 -24.83
N VAL A 17 -31.43 16.48 -24.27
CA VAL A 17 -31.48 16.29 -22.82
C VAL A 17 -30.06 15.94 -22.35
N LEU A 18 -29.33 16.96 -21.88
CA LEU A 18 -28.22 16.78 -20.95
C LEU A 18 -28.79 16.36 -19.60
N ALA A 19 -28.70 15.07 -19.28
CA ALA A 19 -28.95 14.56 -17.94
C ALA A 19 -27.62 14.31 -17.22
N ALA A 20 -27.38 15.20 -16.26
CA ALA A 20 -26.57 15.15 -15.04
C ALA A 20 -25.74 13.89 -14.70
N CYS A 21 -24.54 14.19 -14.20
CA CYS A 21 -23.65 13.38 -13.37
C CYS A 21 -24.36 12.33 -12.49
N GLY A 22 -24.23 11.07 -12.85
CA GLY A 22 -24.36 9.94 -11.93
C GLY A 22 -22.99 9.62 -11.34
N GLY A 23 -22.77 10.07 -10.11
CA GLY A 23 -21.61 9.68 -9.31
C GLY A 23 -21.66 8.20 -8.99
N GLY A 24 -20.83 7.42 -9.65
CA GLY A 24 -20.54 6.04 -9.31
C GLY A 24 -19.07 5.79 -9.58
N ALA A 25 -18.24 5.96 -8.56
CA ALA A 25 -16.86 5.48 -8.62
C ALA A 25 -16.91 3.94 -8.75
N PRO A 26 -16.14 3.32 -9.66
CA PRO A 26 -16.01 1.87 -9.70
C PRO A 26 -15.43 1.36 -8.37
N PRO A 27 -15.86 0.19 -7.86
CA PRO A 27 -15.27 -0.42 -6.67
C PRO A 27 -13.87 -0.93 -7.02
N ASN A 28 -12.91 -0.02 -7.01
CA ASN A 28 -11.49 -0.36 -7.06
C ASN A 28 -10.99 -0.36 -5.61
N ASP A 29 -11.01 -1.54 -4.98
CA ASP A 29 -10.46 -1.83 -3.65
C ASP A 29 -8.92 -1.77 -3.58
N VAL A 30 -8.31 -0.83 -4.31
CA VAL A 30 -6.88 -0.51 -4.27
C VAL A 30 -6.60 0.99 -4.18
N ALA A 31 -7.60 1.81 -3.78
CA ALA A 31 -7.44 3.25 -3.63
C ALA A 31 -6.67 3.70 -2.36
N GLN A 32 -6.14 2.78 -1.57
CA GLN A 32 -5.21 3.10 -0.48
C GLN A 32 -3.98 2.20 -0.67
N GLY A 33 -3.06 2.66 -1.53
CA GLY A 33 -1.74 2.06 -1.60
C GLY A 33 -1.11 2.05 -0.20
N VAL A 34 -0.41 0.97 0.13
CA VAL A 34 0.37 0.84 1.37
C VAL A 34 1.59 1.76 1.31
N GLY A 35 1.36 3.06 1.36
CA GLY A 35 2.41 4.05 1.20
C GLY A 35 1.82 5.43 1.09
N PHE A 36 2.10 6.23 2.12
CA PHE A 36 1.87 7.67 2.19
C PHE A 36 0.41 8.05 2.41
N SER A 37 0.12 8.27 3.69
CA SER A 37 -1.12 8.82 4.22
C SER A 37 -1.65 10.01 3.39
N ASP A 38 -2.98 10.15 3.35
CA ASP A 38 -3.74 11.21 2.67
C ASP A 38 -3.02 12.56 2.72
N LEU A 39 -2.95 13.27 1.59
CA LEU A 39 -2.29 14.58 1.44
C LEU A 39 -2.68 15.56 2.56
N GLN A 40 -3.93 15.50 3.01
CA GLN A 40 -4.45 16.24 4.17
C GLN A 40 -3.63 16.00 5.45
N SER A 41 -3.34 14.74 5.74
CA SER A 41 -2.56 14.34 6.92
C SER A 41 -1.09 14.80 6.85
N PHE A 42 -0.50 14.79 5.65
CA PHE A 42 0.85 15.33 5.43
C PHE A 42 0.90 16.84 5.67
N GLN A 43 -0.08 17.58 5.17
CA GLN A 43 -0.17 19.04 5.36
C GLN A 43 -0.37 19.40 6.84
N MET A 44 -1.24 18.68 7.55
CA MET A 44 -1.42 18.88 8.99
C MET A 44 -0.13 18.61 9.77
N ARG A 45 0.62 17.56 9.42
CA ARG A 45 1.89 17.26 10.06
C ARG A 45 2.97 18.30 9.76
N GLN A 46 3.02 18.84 8.54
CA GLN A 46 3.90 19.96 8.21
C GLN A 46 3.53 21.24 8.98
N ALA A 47 2.24 21.54 9.16
CA ALA A 47 1.79 22.70 9.91
C ALA A 47 2.10 22.58 11.41
N ALA A 48 2.00 21.37 11.98
CA ALA A 48 2.37 21.08 13.36
C ALA A 48 3.89 21.22 13.59
N LEU A 49 4.72 20.72 12.67
CA LEU A 49 6.18 20.83 12.74
C LEU A 49 6.70 22.27 12.58
N ARG A 50 5.98 23.11 11.82
CA ARG A 50 6.33 24.52 11.63
C ARG A 50 5.84 25.43 12.76
N GLY A 51 5.21 24.87 13.81
CA GLY A 51 4.71 25.63 14.95
C GLY A 51 3.58 26.61 14.64
N THR A 52 3.02 26.55 13.43
CA THR A 52 1.96 27.45 12.93
C THR A 52 0.54 26.97 13.23
N TRP A 53 0.40 25.79 13.85
CA TRP A 53 -0.90 25.26 14.22
C TRP A 53 -1.24 25.61 15.67
N VAL A 54 -2.26 26.46 15.86
CA VAL A 54 -2.89 26.69 17.16
C VAL A 54 -4.09 25.73 17.27
N PRO A 55 -4.10 24.76 18.21
CA PRO A 55 -5.30 23.99 18.46
C PRO A 55 -6.43 24.93 18.88
N VAL A 56 -7.59 24.82 18.23
CA VAL A 56 -8.83 25.28 18.85
C VAL A 56 -9.01 24.44 20.12
N ARG A 57 -8.90 25.09 21.28
CA ARG A 57 -9.16 24.45 22.57
C ARG A 57 -10.66 24.20 22.71
N THR A 58 -11.16 23.11 22.16
CA THR A 58 -12.41 22.52 22.63
C THR A 58 -12.10 21.81 23.95
N THR A 59 -12.65 22.34 25.05
CA THR A 59 -12.62 21.69 26.36
C THR A 59 -13.47 20.41 26.28
N THR A 60 -12.83 19.28 26.00
CA THR A 60 -13.44 17.97 26.16
C THR A 60 -13.09 17.47 27.56
N THR A 61 -14.09 17.38 28.43
CA THR A 61 -13.95 16.77 29.75
C THR A 61 -13.62 15.29 29.55
N VAL A 62 -12.40 14.89 29.91
CA VAL A 62 -11.96 13.49 29.88
C VAL A 62 -12.52 12.80 31.12
N THR A 63 -13.45 11.87 30.92
CA THR A 63 -13.82 10.88 31.95
C THR A 63 -12.78 9.77 31.93
N SER A 64 -12.15 9.51 33.08
CA SER A 64 -11.19 8.41 33.25
C SER A 64 -11.84 7.05 32.98
N PRO A 65 -11.15 6.10 32.31
CA PRO A 65 -11.64 4.74 32.21
C PRO A 65 -11.55 4.02 33.56
N ILE A 66 -12.54 3.16 33.81
CA ILE A 66 -12.66 2.27 34.97
C ILE A 66 -11.42 1.36 35.07
N ALA A 67 -10.95 1.10 36.29
CA ALA A 67 -9.81 0.23 36.57
C ALA A 67 -10.03 -1.21 36.03
N PRO A 68 -8.97 -1.90 35.54
CA PRO A 68 -9.10 -3.26 35.06
C PRO A 68 -9.37 -4.23 36.23
N VAL A 69 -10.36 -5.09 36.04
CA VAL A 69 -10.60 -6.27 36.89
C VAL A 69 -9.48 -7.28 36.60
N SER A 70 -8.67 -7.62 37.61
CA SER A 70 -7.67 -8.68 37.49
C SER A 70 -8.35 -10.04 37.30
N ALA A 71 -8.28 -10.59 36.08
CA ALA A 71 -8.56 -12.00 35.82
C ALA A 71 -7.23 -12.78 35.83
N ALA A 72 -7.08 -13.70 36.79
CA ALA A 72 -5.93 -14.60 36.85
C ALA A 72 -6.01 -15.64 35.71
N LEU A 73 -4.96 -15.75 34.88
CA LEU A 73 -4.85 -16.78 33.86
C LEU A 73 -4.46 -18.13 34.48
N PRO A 74 -4.97 -19.27 33.95
CA PRO A 74 -4.52 -20.60 34.36
C PRO A 74 -3.10 -20.92 33.83
N PRO A 75 -2.32 -21.77 34.52
CA PRO A 75 -0.95 -22.09 34.12
C PRO A 75 -0.89 -22.95 32.84
N ARG A 76 0.09 -22.63 31.99
CA ARG A 76 0.38 -23.30 30.71
C ARG A 76 1.23 -24.57 30.96
N PRO A 77 0.87 -25.74 30.39
CA PRO A 77 1.70 -26.94 30.50
C PRO A 77 2.98 -26.80 29.65
N ALA A 78 4.08 -27.36 30.17
CA ALA A 78 5.41 -27.30 29.57
C ALA A 78 5.52 -28.11 28.26
N ALA A 79 6.27 -27.58 27.30
CA ALA A 79 6.53 -28.23 26.01
C ALA A 79 7.62 -29.32 26.14
N PRO A 80 7.49 -30.46 25.44
CA PRO A 80 8.54 -31.50 25.41
C PRO A 80 9.73 -31.08 24.51
N PRO A 81 10.94 -31.61 24.75
CA PRO A 81 12.14 -31.27 23.97
C PRO A 81 12.14 -31.89 22.57
N ALA A 82 12.74 -31.18 21.62
CA ALA A 82 12.85 -31.55 20.22
C ALA A 82 13.75 -32.78 20.01
N ALA A 83 13.21 -33.81 19.36
CA ALA A 83 13.98 -34.95 18.84
C ALA A 83 14.32 -34.73 17.37
N ALA A 84 15.55 -35.08 16.99
CA ALA A 84 16.10 -34.96 15.64
C ALA A 84 15.43 -35.94 14.65
N VAL A 85 15.16 -35.48 13.43
CA VAL A 85 14.51 -36.25 12.35
C VAL A 85 15.55 -36.64 11.29
N PRO A 86 15.70 -37.92 10.91
CA PRO A 86 16.58 -38.35 9.81
C PRO A 86 15.93 -38.12 8.43
N PRO A 87 16.71 -38.04 7.33
CA PRO A 87 16.17 -37.70 6.00
C PRO A 87 15.40 -38.87 5.38
N VAL A 88 14.20 -38.59 4.86
CA VAL A 88 13.38 -39.54 4.08
C VAL A 88 13.29 -39.08 2.63
N ALA A 89 13.48 -40.05 1.72
CA ALA A 89 13.48 -39.90 0.27
C ALA A 89 12.10 -39.52 -0.31
N VAL A 90 12.11 -38.75 -1.40
CA VAL A 90 10.91 -38.26 -2.09
C VAL A 90 10.40 -39.31 -3.09
N ALA A 91 9.20 -39.84 -2.85
CA ALA A 91 8.40 -40.53 -3.86
C ALA A 91 7.17 -39.67 -4.21
N ARG A 92 6.88 -39.54 -5.51
CA ARG A 92 5.72 -38.81 -6.07
C ARG A 92 4.46 -39.70 -6.06
N ALA A 93 3.33 -39.14 -5.62
CA ALA A 93 1.98 -39.67 -5.86
C ALA A 93 0.94 -38.52 -5.90
N PRO A 94 -0.23 -38.72 -6.55
CA PRO A 94 -0.99 -37.65 -7.24
C PRO A 94 -2.09 -36.94 -6.42
N VAL A 95 -2.52 -35.81 -6.98
CA VAL A 95 -3.57 -34.88 -6.53
C VAL A 95 -4.94 -35.55 -6.46
N ALA A 96 -5.63 -35.38 -5.33
CA ALA A 96 -7.04 -35.74 -5.14
C ALA A 96 -7.89 -34.49 -4.89
N THR A 97 -9.04 -34.44 -5.58
CA THR A 97 -10.07 -33.39 -5.62
C THR A 97 -10.84 -33.29 -4.30
N GLN A 98 -11.12 -32.06 -3.84
CA GLN A 98 -11.85 -31.79 -2.59
C GLN A 98 -13.36 -31.60 -2.85
N ALA A 99 -14.19 -32.32 -2.09
CA ALA A 99 -15.66 -32.26 -2.12
C ALA A 99 -16.24 -31.18 -1.16
N PRO A 100 -17.51 -30.73 -1.33
CA PRO A 100 -18.07 -29.56 -0.63
C PRO A 100 -18.64 -29.87 0.76
N ILE A 101 -18.68 -28.84 1.61
CA ILE A 101 -19.14 -28.86 3.01
C ILE A 101 -20.63 -28.41 3.07
N PRO A 102 -21.54 -29.09 3.81
CA PRO A 102 -22.94 -28.70 3.92
C PRO A 102 -23.19 -27.60 4.97
N ALA A 103 -24.18 -26.73 4.70
CA ALA A 103 -24.61 -25.61 5.53
C ALA A 103 -25.55 -26.05 6.68
N ALA A 104 -25.36 -25.47 7.86
CA ALA A 104 -26.23 -25.65 9.04
C ALA A 104 -27.14 -24.41 9.25
N ALA A 105 -28.42 -24.67 9.54
CA ALA A 105 -29.49 -23.69 9.72
C ALA A 105 -29.52 -23.04 11.13
N PRO A 106 -30.15 -21.86 11.32
CA PRO A 106 -30.16 -21.14 12.60
C PRO A 106 -31.39 -21.47 13.46
N ALA A 107 -31.24 -21.44 14.78
CA ALA A 107 -32.32 -21.48 15.78
C ALA A 107 -32.22 -20.26 16.73
N PRO A 108 -33.33 -19.82 17.37
CA PRO A 108 -33.60 -18.40 17.67
C PRO A 108 -33.22 -17.95 19.09
N ALA A 109 -32.98 -16.64 19.24
CA ALA A 109 -32.83 -15.92 20.51
C ALA A 109 -34.19 -15.40 21.02
N PRO A 110 -34.43 -15.38 22.35
CA PRO A 110 -34.60 -14.08 23.02
C PRO A 110 -34.22 -14.11 24.53
N GLU A 111 -32.99 -13.72 24.90
CA GLU A 111 -32.63 -13.47 26.31
C GLU A 111 -31.89 -12.14 26.55
N VAL A 112 -31.47 -11.43 25.50
CA VAL A 112 -30.68 -10.19 25.65
C VAL A 112 -31.52 -8.95 25.98
N ALA A 113 -32.83 -8.98 25.70
CA ALA A 113 -33.71 -7.82 25.91
C ALA A 113 -34.15 -7.65 27.38
N SER A 114 -34.27 -8.72 28.16
CA SER A 114 -34.70 -8.67 29.57
C SER A 114 -33.58 -8.18 30.50
N VAL A 115 -32.32 -8.49 30.17
CA VAL A 115 -31.15 -8.05 30.96
C VAL A 115 -30.88 -6.56 30.77
N ALA A 116 -31.09 -6.03 29.55
CA ALA A 116 -30.91 -4.60 29.27
C ALA A 116 -31.95 -3.72 30.00
N ALA A 117 -33.21 -4.18 30.11
CA ALA A 117 -34.25 -3.43 30.81
C ALA A 117 -34.02 -3.37 32.34
N ALA A 118 -33.49 -4.44 32.93
CA ALA A 118 -33.17 -4.49 34.37
C ALA A 118 -31.99 -3.57 34.74
N ALA A 119 -31.01 -3.41 33.85
CA ALA A 119 -29.85 -2.54 34.10
C ALA A 119 -30.24 -1.05 34.09
N ILE A 120 -31.15 -0.63 33.22
CA ILE A 120 -31.56 0.78 33.08
C ILE A 120 -32.39 1.23 34.30
N ALA A 121 -33.25 0.35 34.83
CA ALA A 121 -34.05 0.64 36.02
C ALA A 121 -33.21 0.80 37.31
N ALA A 122 -32.05 0.14 37.40
CA ALA A 122 -31.13 0.26 38.54
C ALA A 122 -30.32 1.57 38.52
N LEU A 123 -30.11 2.17 37.34
CA LEU A 123 -29.40 3.44 37.18
C LEU A 123 -30.28 4.66 37.56
N ASP A 124 -31.59 4.61 37.29
CA ASP A 124 -32.53 5.69 37.65
C ASP A 124 -32.87 5.72 39.15
N ALA A 125 -32.63 4.63 39.90
CA ALA A 125 -32.87 4.55 41.34
C ALA A 125 -31.72 5.08 42.21
N SER A 126 -30.60 5.50 41.61
CA SER A 126 -29.43 6.01 42.36
C SER A 126 -29.57 7.51 42.66
N PRO A 127 -29.43 7.96 43.94
CA PRO A 127 -29.49 9.38 44.28
C PRO A 127 -28.37 10.17 43.59
N ARG A 128 -28.75 11.12 42.74
CA ARG A 128 -27.81 12.00 42.03
C ARG A 128 -27.14 12.95 43.03
N PRO A 129 -25.80 13.04 43.09
CA PRO A 129 -25.14 13.94 44.02
C PRO A 129 -25.47 15.39 43.64
N THR A 130 -26.09 16.11 44.56
CA THR A 130 -26.31 17.55 44.45
C THR A 130 -24.96 18.25 44.50
N ALA A 131 -24.63 18.98 43.43
CA ALA A 131 -23.43 19.81 43.39
C ALA A 131 -23.57 20.96 44.38
N SER A 132 -22.97 20.80 45.55
CA SER A 132 -22.55 21.90 46.40
C SER A 132 -21.25 21.49 47.10
N ALA A 133 -20.12 21.96 46.56
CA ALA A 133 -18.83 21.84 47.24
C ALA A 133 -18.55 23.16 47.98
N PRO A 134 -18.19 23.12 49.28
CA PRO A 134 -17.79 24.29 50.03
C PRO A 134 -16.45 24.83 49.52
N GLN A 135 -16.28 26.14 49.58
CA GLN A 135 -15.03 26.82 49.22
C GLN A 135 -13.95 26.45 50.25
N VAL A 136 -12.90 25.76 49.82
CA VAL A 136 -11.74 25.43 50.67
C VAL A 136 -10.69 26.51 50.47
N ALA A 137 -10.35 27.20 51.56
CA ALA A 137 -9.32 28.22 51.62
C ALA A 137 -7.92 27.66 51.31
N LEU A 138 -7.10 28.44 50.61
CA LEU A 138 -5.69 28.15 50.32
C LEU A 138 -4.89 28.16 51.63
N ALA A 139 -4.68 26.99 52.23
CA ALA A 139 -3.59 26.75 53.17
C ALA A 139 -2.55 25.89 52.46
N SER A 140 -1.30 26.36 52.47
CA SER A 140 -0.15 25.68 51.87
C SER A 140 -0.03 24.24 52.37
N ALA A 141 -0.49 23.28 51.56
CA ALA A 141 -0.13 21.89 51.73
C ALA A 141 1.28 21.69 51.17
N PRO A 142 2.19 21.00 51.87
CA PRO A 142 3.47 20.59 51.28
C PRO A 142 3.20 19.73 50.03
N PRO A 143 4.06 19.80 48.99
CA PRO A 143 3.88 18.95 47.80
C PRO A 143 3.87 17.47 48.24
N PRO A 144 3.06 16.61 47.59
CA PRO A 144 3.06 15.19 47.90
C PRO A 144 4.46 14.64 47.67
N GLU A 145 5.07 14.06 48.70
CA GLU A 145 6.32 13.33 48.55
C GLU A 145 6.09 12.17 47.59
N SER A 146 6.90 12.10 46.54
CA SER A 146 6.90 11.02 45.55
C SER A 146 7.06 9.69 46.28
N VAL A 147 5.98 8.92 46.39
CA VAL A 147 6.01 7.55 46.92
C VAL A 147 6.93 6.73 46.03
N ALA A 148 8.08 6.32 46.57
CA ALA A 148 9.04 5.51 45.84
C ALA A 148 8.37 4.19 45.43
N ASN A 149 8.15 4.03 44.13
CA ASN A 149 7.65 2.80 43.51
C ASN A 149 8.83 2.07 42.88
N PRO A 150 9.59 1.25 43.61
CA PRO A 150 10.81 0.61 43.09
C PRO A 150 10.56 -0.38 41.93
N GLY A 151 9.30 -0.66 41.58
CA GLY A 151 8.91 -1.46 40.42
C GLY A 151 8.57 -0.66 39.15
N ILE A 152 8.52 0.67 39.21
CA ILE A 152 8.25 1.55 38.05
C ILE A 152 9.50 2.39 37.79
N SER A 153 10.00 2.36 36.55
CA SER A 153 11.13 3.21 36.12
C SER A 153 10.68 4.67 36.07
N ASP A 154 11.52 5.55 36.60
CA ASP A 154 11.34 6.99 36.71
C ASP A 154 11.95 7.75 35.51
N GLU A 155 12.23 7.03 34.41
CA GLU A 155 12.74 7.57 33.13
C GLU A 155 11.78 8.54 32.42
N GLN A 156 10.52 8.60 32.88
CA GLN A 156 9.51 9.54 32.40
C GLN A 156 9.31 10.75 33.35
N GLU A 157 10.01 10.80 34.49
CA GLU A 157 9.96 11.92 35.44
C GLU A 157 11.12 12.89 35.20
N PHE A 158 10.80 14.10 34.75
CA PHE A 158 11.80 15.08 34.29
C PHE A 158 12.78 15.51 35.38
N ASP A 159 12.33 15.64 36.63
CA ASP A 159 13.20 16.03 37.75
C ASP A 159 14.18 14.90 38.12
N ALA A 160 13.74 13.64 38.04
CA ALA A 160 14.56 12.47 38.31
C ALA A 160 15.64 12.26 37.23
N VAL A 161 15.28 12.46 35.96
CA VAL A 161 16.23 12.39 34.83
C VAL A 161 17.19 13.57 34.83
N ALA A 162 16.72 14.81 35.09
CA ALA A 162 17.58 15.99 35.13
C ALA A 162 18.63 15.93 36.25
N GLY A 163 18.33 15.23 37.35
CA GLY A 163 19.30 14.96 38.42
C GLY A 163 20.37 13.91 38.06
N ARG A 164 20.12 13.04 37.07
CA ARG A 164 21.00 11.91 36.71
C ARG A 164 21.73 12.09 35.38
N GLU A 165 21.06 12.68 34.40
CA GLU A 165 21.61 12.97 33.08
C GLU A 165 21.87 14.48 32.95
N THR A 166 23.14 14.86 33.10
CA THR A 166 23.55 16.25 32.93
C THR A 166 23.77 16.59 31.45
N ILE A 167 23.77 17.89 31.15
CA ILE A 167 24.06 18.40 29.80
C ILE A 167 25.45 17.95 29.33
N GLU A 168 26.42 17.91 30.25
CA GLU A 168 27.80 17.49 29.98
C GLU A 168 27.89 15.98 29.66
N SER A 169 27.13 15.14 30.37
CA SER A 169 27.02 13.70 30.09
C SER A 169 26.47 13.47 28.67
N ASP A 170 25.40 14.19 28.32
CA ASP A 170 24.76 14.07 27.02
C ASP A 170 25.67 14.58 25.88
N ALA A 171 26.35 15.71 26.10
CA ALA A 171 27.33 16.23 25.16
C ALA A 171 28.47 15.23 24.91
N ALA A 172 28.98 14.58 25.97
CA ALA A 172 30.00 13.54 25.84
C ALA A 172 29.50 12.31 25.07
N ARG A 173 28.23 11.92 25.26
CA ARG A 173 27.60 10.82 24.52
C ARG A 173 27.44 11.17 23.04
N LEU A 174 26.97 12.37 22.73
CA LEU A 174 26.88 12.88 21.36
C LEU A 174 28.26 12.95 20.70
N ALA A 175 29.29 13.39 21.43
CA ALA A 175 30.66 13.41 20.93
C ALA A 175 31.17 12.00 20.57
N ARG A 176 30.88 10.98 21.39
CA ARG A 176 31.20 9.57 21.06
C ARG A 176 30.46 9.10 19.81
N MET A 177 29.15 9.35 19.73
CA MET A 177 28.34 8.99 18.56
C MET A 177 28.78 9.72 17.28
N GLN A 178 29.21 10.97 17.40
CA GLN A 178 29.74 11.74 16.28
C GLN A 178 31.12 11.25 15.86
N ALA A 179 31.98 10.86 16.81
CA ALA A 179 33.30 10.29 16.52
C ALA A 179 33.20 8.96 15.76
N GLU A 180 32.13 8.20 15.98
CA GLU A 180 31.87 6.93 15.29
C GLU A 180 31.05 7.09 14.00
N ARG A 181 30.58 8.30 13.68
CA ARG A 181 29.71 8.53 12.52
C ARG A 181 30.50 8.46 11.21
N VAL A 182 30.24 7.42 10.43
CA VAL A 182 30.71 7.32 9.04
C VAL A 182 29.64 7.84 8.09
N VAL A 183 29.97 8.86 7.30
CA VAL A 183 29.13 9.34 6.21
C VAL A 183 29.64 8.75 4.91
N ILE A 184 28.87 7.84 4.31
CA ILE A 184 29.20 7.25 3.01
C ILE A 184 28.68 8.20 1.93
N ALA A 185 29.59 8.74 1.12
CA ALA A 185 29.23 9.58 -0.01
C ALA A 185 28.53 8.73 -1.10
N PRO A 186 27.50 9.27 -1.77
CA PRO A 186 26.93 8.62 -2.94
C PRO A 186 28.03 8.35 -3.98
N THR A 187 28.19 7.09 -4.36
CA THR A 187 29.09 6.72 -5.45
C THR A 187 28.30 6.72 -6.75
N ALA A 188 28.91 7.16 -7.85
CA ALA A 188 28.28 7.09 -9.17
C ALA A 188 27.94 5.63 -9.51
N ILE A 189 26.79 5.44 -10.14
CA ILE A 189 26.40 4.12 -10.66
C ILE A 189 27.41 3.76 -11.75
N PRO A 190 28.02 2.56 -11.71
CA PRO A 190 28.99 2.16 -12.72
C PRO A 190 28.35 2.13 -14.11
N GLU A 191 29.14 2.46 -15.13
CA GLU A 191 28.73 2.32 -16.52
C GLU A 191 28.45 0.83 -16.85
N ARG A 192 27.56 0.61 -17.81
CA ARG A 192 27.23 -0.75 -18.24
C ARG A 192 28.50 -1.42 -18.80
N PRO A 193 28.86 -2.63 -18.36
CA PRO A 193 30.01 -3.33 -18.90
C PRO A 193 29.82 -3.66 -20.39
N GLU A 194 30.91 -3.54 -21.14
CA GLU A 194 30.96 -3.92 -22.55
C GLU A 194 30.66 -5.42 -22.74
N GLY A 195 29.95 -5.77 -23.81
CA GLY A 195 29.69 -7.17 -24.18
C GLY A 195 28.41 -7.81 -23.65
N LEU A 196 27.53 -7.07 -22.96
CA LEU A 196 26.22 -7.57 -22.49
C LEU A 196 25.13 -7.68 -23.58
N GLY A 197 25.50 -7.55 -24.87
CA GLY A 197 24.56 -7.59 -25.97
C GLY A 197 23.72 -6.31 -26.12
N PRO A 198 22.85 -6.26 -27.14
CA PRO A 198 21.99 -5.10 -27.40
C PRO A 198 21.00 -4.85 -26.27
N ASN A 199 20.80 -3.58 -25.91
CA ASN A 199 19.82 -3.20 -24.92
C ASN A 199 18.42 -3.01 -25.55
N ILE A 200 17.48 -3.88 -25.19
CA ILE A 200 16.10 -3.83 -25.67
C ILE A 200 15.36 -2.55 -25.22
N ILE A 201 15.74 -1.97 -24.08
CA ILE A 201 15.14 -0.75 -23.55
C ILE A 201 15.59 0.44 -24.40
N ASP A 202 16.87 0.51 -24.74
CA ASP A 202 17.39 1.57 -25.61
C ASP A 202 16.74 1.48 -27.00
N TYR A 203 16.54 0.26 -27.51
CA TYR A 203 15.78 0.04 -28.74
C TYR A 203 14.31 0.48 -28.62
N ALA A 204 13.65 0.18 -27.48
CA ALA A 204 12.28 0.63 -27.21
C ALA A 204 12.16 2.15 -27.26
N LEU A 205 13.13 2.86 -26.67
CA LEU A 205 13.15 4.32 -26.56
C LEU A 205 13.59 5.01 -27.85
N ALA A 206 14.47 4.39 -28.64
CA ALA A 206 14.90 4.91 -29.93
C ALA A 206 13.82 4.80 -31.01
N THR A 207 12.91 3.84 -30.86
CA THR A 207 11.82 3.58 -31.80
C THR A 207 10.54 4.30 -31.37
N SER A 208 9.69 4.73 -32.32
CA SER A 208 8.47 5.50 -32.02
C SER A 208 7.15 4.90 -32.53
N HIS A 209 7.20 4.01 -33.53
CA HIS A 209 5.98 3.44 -34.11
C HIS A 209 5.33 2.39 -33.17
N PRO A 210 4.01 2.17 -33.29
CA PRO A 210 3.29 1.11 -32.57
C PRO A 210 3.66 -0.29 -33.08
N VAL A 211 3.25 -1.29 -32.30
CA VAL A 211 3.29 -2.71 -32.71
C VAL A 211 2.36 -2.94 -33.91
N GLY A 212 2.77 -3.81 -34.83
CA GLY A 212 2.07 -4.12 -36.08
C GLY A 212 2.25 -3.09 -37.21
N GLU A 213 2.89 -1.93 -36.96
CA GLU A 213 3.22 -0.99 -38.02
C GLU A 213 4.43 -1.49 -38.79
N ARG A 214 4.21 -1.96 -40.02
CA ARG A 214 5.29 -2.44 -40.88
C ARG A 214 6.29 -1.34 -41.22
N ARG A 215 7.54 -1.54 -40.81
CA ARG A 215 8.70 -0.68 -41.14
C ARG A 215 9.72 -1.35 -42.04
N TYR A 216 9.75 -2.68 -42.02
CA TYR A 216 10.71 -3.50 -42.73
C TYR A 216 9.98 -4.42 -43.69
N ASN A 217 10.46 -4.50 -44.93
CA ASN A 217 9.88 -5.40 -45.91
C ASN A 217 10.28 -6.85 -45.58
N ARG A 218 9.29 -7.74 -45.48
CA ARG A 218 9.47 -9.14 -45.12
C ARG A 218 8.98 -10.04 -46.24
N ARG A 219 9.67 -11.16 -46.42
CA ARG A 219 9.14 -12.26 -47.24
C ARG A 219 8.08 -12.98 -46.40
N PRO A 220 6.97 -13.42 -47.00
CA PRO A 220 5.96 -14.18 -46.27
C PRO A 220 6.60 -15.44 -45.69
N ILE A 221 6.45 -15.61 -44.38
CA ILE A 221 6.79 -16.85 -43.66
C ILE A 221 5.51 -17.48 -43.17
N SER A 222 5.51 -18.81 -43.00
CA SER A 222 4.33 -19.49 -42.44
C SER A 222 4.21 -19.20 -40.94
N GLU A 223 2.98 -19.14 -40.45
CA GLU A 223 2.68 -18.91 -39.04
C GLU A 223 3.33 -20.01 -38.16
N GLU A 224 3.33 -21.26 -38.64
CA GLU A 224 3.94 -22.37 -37.91
C GLU A 224 5.46 -22.22 -37.79
N ARG A 225 6.11 -21.57 -38.76
CA ARG A 225 7.55 -21.27 -38.67
C ARG A 225 7.82 -20.18 -37.64
N HIS A 226 7.04 -19.10 -37.68
CA HIS A 226 7.13 -18.01 -36.70
C HIS A 226 6.91 -18.54 -35.28
N GLN A 227 5.81 -19.27 -35.06
CA GLN A 227 5.47 -19.83 -33.76
C GLN A 227 6.57 -20.75 -33.22
N ARG A 228 7.12 -21.65 -34.05
CA ARG A 228 8.23 -22.53 -33.66
C ARG A 228 9.50 -21.75 -33.28
N ALA A 229 9.77 -20.65 -33.96
CA ALA A 229 10.90 -19.80 -33.63
C ALA A 229 10.67 -19.07 -32.29
N CYS A 230 9.46 -18.58 -32.04
CA CYS A 230 9.15 -17.84 -30.83
C CYS A 230 9.09 -18.70 -29.57
N ILE A 231 8.54 -19.92 -29.64
CA ILE A 231 8.52 -20.84 -28.49
C ILE A 231 9.92 -21.31 -28.06
N ALA A 232 10.96 -21.09 -28.88
CA ALA A 232 12.33 -21.39 -28.51
C ALA A 232 12.87 -20.44 -27.41
N PHE A 233 12.24 -19.27 -27.24
CA PHE A 233 12.60 -18.29 -26.22
C PHE A 233 11.65 -18.37 -25.03
N ARG A 234 12.20 -18.23 -23.81
CA ARG A 234 11.40 -18.21 -22.57
C ARG A 234 10.59 -16.93 -22.38
N SER A 235 10.89 -15.87 -23.12
CA SER A 235 10.17 -14.59 -23.09
C SER A 235 10.36 -13.80 -24.39
N ALA A 236 9.43 -12.89 -24.68
CA ALA A 236 9.53 -11.98 -25.81
C ALA A 236 10.74 -11.03 -25.70
N ASP A 237 11.12 -10.62 -24.49
CA ASP A 237 12.31 -9.79 -24.25
C ASP A 237 13.60 -10.46 -24.74
N LEU A 238 13.74 -11.76 -24.51
CA LEU A 238 14.91 -12.52 -24.97
C LEU A 238 14.88 -12.79 -26.47
N ALA A 239 13.69 -12.97 -27.04
CA ALA A 239 13.53 -13.04 -28.47
C ALA A 239 13.96 -11.72 -29.12
N GLN A 240 13.60 -10.58 -28.53
CA GLN A 240 14.00 -9.25 -29.00
C GLN A 240 15.50 -9.01 -28.86
N GLU A 241 16.10 -9.37 -27.72
CA GLU A 241 17.55 -9.27 -27.53
C GLU A 241 18.31 -10.10 -28.57
N TRP A 242 17.90 -11.36 -28.76
CA TRP A 242 18.49 -12.25 -29.76
C TRP A 242 18.29 -11.71 -31.17
N PHE A 243 17.09 -11.21 -31.48
CA PHE A 243 16.77 -10.60 -32.76
C PHE A 243 17.73 -9.45 -33.08
N LEU A 244 17.88 -8.49 -32.16
CA LEU A 244 18.80 -7.36 -32.30
C LEU A 244 20.25 -7.83 -32.45
N GLN A 245 20.66 -8.86 -31.71
CA GLN A 245 22.02 -9.40 -31.76
C GLN A 245 22.32 -10.09 -33.10
N ASN A 246 21.31 -10.67 -33.76
CA ASN A 246 21.47 -11.45 -34.99
C ASN A 246 21.14 -10.68 -36.27
N GLY A 247 21.15 -9.35 -36.20
CA GLY A 247 20.96 -8.43 -37.35
C GLY A 247 19.68 -7.59 -37.26
N GLY A 248 18.88 -7.82 -36.23
CA GLY A 248 17.71 -7.03 -35.88
C GLY A 248 16.73 -6.90 -37.03
N PRO A 249 16.04 -5.75 -37.13
CA PRO A 249 15.00 -5.60 -38.12
C PRO A 249 15.51 -5.50 -39.56
N GLY A 250 16.79 -5.17 -39.76
CA GLY A 250 17.42 -5.23 -41.08
C GLY A 250 17.60 -6.65 -41.61
N ARG A 251 17.71 -7.66 -40.73
CA ARG A 251 18.02 -9.03 -41.14
C ARG A 251 17.37 -10.08 -40.22
N ASP A 252 16.08 -10.30 -40.41
CA ASP A 252 15.35 -11.37 -39.73
C ASP A 252 15.48 -12.72 -40.45
N ARG A 253 16.55 -13.48 -40.16
CA ARG A 253 16.74 -14.82 -40.75
C ARG A 253 15.80 -15.86 -40.12
N GLN A 254 15.45 -15.67 -38.86
CA GLN A 254 14.72 -16.67 -38.08
C GLN A 254 13.21 -16.50 -38.20
N GLY A 255 12.73 -15.38 -38.75
CA GLY A 255 11.32 -15.09 -38.91
C GLY A 255 10.65 -14.75 -37.59
N LEU A 256 11.35 -14.00 -36.73
CA LEU A 256 10.82 -13.57 -35.44
C LEU A 256 9.85 -12.39 -35.57
N ASP A 257 9.91 -11.65 -36.68
CA ASP A 257 9.12 -10.44 -36.95
C ASP A 257 8.47 -10.58 -38.36
N PRO A 258 7.36 -11.35 -38.48
CA PRO A 258 6.68 -11.61 -39.74
C PRO A 258 5.95 -10.39 -40.30
N ASP A 259 5.41 -9.54 -39.44
CA ASP A 259 4.71 -8.31 -39.78
C ASP A 259 5.66 -7.18 -40.18
N GLY A 260 6.92 -7.27 -39.78
CA GLY A 260 7.99 -6.36 -40.19
C GLY A 260 7.98 -5.07 -39.40
N ASP A 261 7.43 -5.06 -38.18
CA ASP A 261 7.43 -3.89 -37.31
C ASP A 261 8.77 -3.74 -36.58
N GLY A 262 9.61 -4.77 -36.55
CA GLY A 262 10.89 -4.76 -35.85
C GLY A 262 10.80 -5.11 -34.36
N TYR A 263 9.67 -5.71 -33.95
CA TYR A 263 9.43 -6.23 -32.62
C TYR A 263 9.20 -7.75 -32.68
N ALA A 264 10.22 -8.50 -32.28
CA ALA A 264 10.25 -9.95 -32.35
C ALA A 264 9.19 -10.60 -31.44
N CYS A 265 8.50 -11.61 -31.96
CA CYS A 265 7.60 -12.48 -31.19
C CYS A 265 6.53 -11.72 -30.39
N GLY A 266 6.00 -10.62 -30.94
CA GLY A 266 4.99 -9.79 -30.29
C GLY A 266 5.51 -8.96 -29.12
N TRP A 267 6.82 -8.75 -29.04
CA TRP A 267 7.43 -7.88 -28.03
C TRP A 267 6.83 -6.46 -28.10
N ASN A 268 6.55 -5.86 -26.94
CA ASN A 268 5.87 -4.57 -26.88
C ASN A 268 6.80 -3.49 -26.29
N PRO A 269 7.27 -2.50 -27.08
CA PRO A 269 8.12 -1.42 -26.56
C PRO A 269 7.35 -0.44 -25.67
N GLY A 270 6.01 -0.43 -25.77
CA GLY A 270 5.15 0.53 -25.09
C GLY A 270 5.29 0.49 -23.58
N MET A 271 5.50 -0.70 -23.00
CA MET A 271 5.70 -0.86 -21.55
C MET A 271 6.99 -0.17 -21.05
N PHE A 272 8.06 -0.18 -21.86
CA PHE A 272 9.31 0.49 -21.52
C PHE A 272 9.21 1.99 -21.73
N ARG A 273 8.54 2.43 -22.80
CA ARG A 273 8.28 3.84 -23.08
C ARG A 273 7.42 4.49 -21.99
N SER A 274 6.38 3.80 -21.52
CA SER A 274 5.51 4.30 -20.45
C SER A 274 6.23 4.34 -19.11
N ALA A 275 7.02 3.31 -18.76
CA ALA A 275 7.84 3.32 -17.56
C ALA A 275 8.87 4.46 -17.57
N ALA A 276 9.55 4.70 -18.71
CA ALA A 276 10.49 5.80 -18.86
C ALA A 276 9.81 7.19 -18.85
N ALA A 277 8.56 7.29 -19.32
CA ALA A 277 7.77 8.50 -19.17
C ALA A 277 7.38 8.75 -17.71
N ALA A 278 6.94 7.72 -16.99
CA ALA A 278 6.57 7.81 -15.58
C ALA A 278 7.76 8.20 -14.68
N ALA A 279 8.97 7.73 -14.99
CA ALA A 279 10.17 8.08 -14.22
C ALA A 279 10.68 9.52 -14.43
N ARG A 280 10.18 10.22 -15.46
CA ARG A 280 10.54 11.62 -15.76
C ARG A 280 9.59 12.65 -15.14
N ASN A 281 8.43 12.20 -14.68
CA ASN A 281 7.40 13.02 -14.03
C ASN A 281 7.46 12.83 -12.50
#